data_AF-A0A737Y773-F1
#
_entry.id   AF-A0A737Y773-F1
#
_cell.length_a   1.000
_cell.length_b   1.000
_cell.length_c   1.000
_cell.angle_alpha   90.00
_cell.angle_beta   90.00
_cell.angle_gamma   90.00
#
_symmetry.space_group_name_H-M   'P 1'
#
loop_
_entity.id
_entity.type
_entity.pdbx_description
1 polymer ?
#
loop_
_entity_poly.entity_id
_entity_poly.type
_entity_poly.pdbx_seq_one_letter_code
_entity_poly.pdbx_strand_id
1 'polypeptide(L)' 'MTVSARNQLTGTVSAVATGAVNDEVELTLTGGAKLVAIVTHSSQQALELVKG' A
#
# COMPACT_ATOMS: atom_id res chain seq x y z
N MET A 1 11.26 12.64 -2.45
CA MET A 1 10.44 13.56 -1.63
C MET A 1 10.60 13.13 -0.18
N THR A 2 10.80 14.06 0.75
CA THR A 2 11.03 13.72 2.17
C THR A 2 9.77 14.01 2.96
N VAL A 3 9.29 13.03 3.73
CA VAL A 3 8.14 13.16 4.64
C VAL A 3 8.62 13.12 6.09
N SER A 4 7.90 13.76 7.01
CA SER A 4 8.24 13.81 8.44
C SER A 4 8.04 12.47 9.17
N ALA A 5 7.30 11.53 8.56
CA ALA A 5 7.08 10.20 9.11
C ALA A 5 8.41 9.43 9.20
N ARG A 6 8.73 8.98 10.43
CA ARG A 6 9.98 8.25 10.73
C ARG A 6 10.00 6.84 10.14
N ASN A 7 8.84 6.20 10.06
CA ASN A 7 8.72 4.84 9.55
C ASN A 7 8.42 4.89 8.05
N GLN A 8 9.42 4.54 7.26
CA GLN A 8 9.33 4.42 5.81
C GLN A 8 9.77 3.01 5.44
N LEU A 9 8.81 2.13 5.22
CA LEU A 9 9.06 0.73 4.92
C LEU A 9 8.86 0.50 3.42
N THR A 10 9.91 0.06 2.75
CA THR A 10 9.87 -0.25 1.32
C THR A 10 9.40 -1.69 1.12
N GLY A 11 8.47 -1.89 0.20
CA GLY A 11 7.96 -3.19 -0.19
C GLY A 11 7.32 -3.17 -1.56
N THR A 12 6.99 -4.36 -2.06
CA THR A 12 6.30 -4.57 -3.33
C THR A 12 4.83 -4.88 -3.06
N VAL A 13 3.91 -4.30 -3.82
CA VAL A 13 2.48 -4.57 -3.66
C VAL A 13 2.19 -6.00 -4.05
N SER A 14 1.79 -6.84 -3.09
CA SER A 14 1.47 -8.25 -3.31
C SER A 14 0.01 -8.50 -3.64
N ALA A 15 -0.90 -7.65 -3.13
CA ALA A 15 -2.33 -7.70 -3.40
C ALA A 15 -3.00 -6.34 -3.19
N VAL A 16 -4.12 -6.12 -3.89
CA VAL A 16 -5.03 -5.00 -3.67
C VAL A 16 -6.45 -5.56 -3.65
N ALA A 17 -7.21 -5.30 -2.59
CA ALA A 17 -8.62 -5.61 -2.50
C ALA A 17 -9.43 -4.31 -2.48
N THR A 18 -10.20 -4.09 -3.54
CA THR A 18 -10.98 -2.87 -3.72
C THR A 18 -12.28 -2.91 -2.92
N GLY A 19 -12.56 -1.85 -2.19
CA GLY A 19 -13.83 -1.63 -1.50
C GLY A 19 -14.56 -0.39 -2.00
N ALA A 20 -15.76 -0.14 -1.46
CA ALA A 20 -16.59 0.99 -1.89
C ALA A 20 -16.05 2.36 -1.43
N VAL A 21 -15.28 2.39 -0.35
CA VAL A 21 -14.75 3.62 0.27
C VAL A 21 -13.26 3.50 0.54
N ASN A 22 -12.84 2.36 1.10
CA ASN A 22 -11.44 2.06 1.37
C ASN A 22 -11.02 0.80 0.64
N ASP A 23 -9.75 0.77 0.24
CA ASP A 23 -9.09 -0.37 -0.35
C ASP A 23 -8.04 -0.92 0.61
N GLU A 24 -7.90 -2.24 0.61
CA GLU A 24 -6.84 -2.93 1.32
C GLU A 24 -5.66 -3.17 0.37
N VAL A 25 -4.47 -2.72 0.77
CA VAL A 25 -3.22 -2.90 0.02
C VAL A 25 -2.28 -3.75 0.87
N GLU A 26 -1.89 -4.91 0.35
CA GLU A 26 -0.87 -5.77 0.95
C GLU A 26 0.48 -5.50 0.28
N LEU A 27 1.51 -5.30 1.10
CA LEU A 27 2.90 -5.12 0.70
C LEU A 27 3.74 -6.28 1.23
N THR A 28 4.62 -6.82 0.39
CA THR A 28 5.72 -7.67 0.83
C THR A 28 6.95 -6.81 1.08
N LEU A 29 7.38 -6.72 2.33
CA LEU A 29 8.57 -5.98 2.74
C LEU A 29 9.84 -6.75 2.40
N THR A 30 10.98 -6.05 2.45
CA THR A 30 12.29 -6.70 2.44
C THR A 30 12.40 -7.68 3.62
N GLY A 31 12.68 -8.95 3.32
CA GLY A 31 12.67 -10.03 4.31
C GLY A 31 11.38 -10.87 4.36
N GLY A 32 10.40 -10.59 3.50
CA GLY A 32 9.23 -11.45 3.29
C GLY A 32 8.07 -11.21 4.26
N ALA A 33 8.22 -10.27 5.19
CA ALA A 33 7.11 -9.84 6.05
C ALA A 33 6.00 -9.19 5.22
N LYS A 34 4.75 -9.39 5.61
CA LYS A 34 3.58 -8.77 5.00
C LYS A 34 3.12 -7.56 5.81
N LEU A 35 2.86 -6.45 5.12
CA LEU A 35 2.27 -5.25 5.69
C LEU A 35 0.94 -4.99 5.00
N VAL A 36 -0.14 -4.84 5.77
CA VAL A 36 -1.47 -4.53 5.25
C VAL A 36 -1.81 -3.09 5.60
N ALA A 37 -2.22 -2.31 4.61
CA ALA A 37 -2.64 -0.93 4.77
C ALA A 37 -4.06 -0.74 4.23
N ILE A 38 -4.89 -0.02 4.98
CA ILE A 38 -6.20 0.43 4.51
C ILE A 38 -6.04 1.89 4.08
N VAL A 39 -6.33 2.18 2.83
CA VAL A 39 -6.27 3.53 2.24
C VAL A 39 -7.60 3.88 1.60
N THR A 40 -7.87 5.16 1.34
CA THR A 40 -9.08 5.52 0.61
C THR A 40 -9.01 4.99 -0.83
N HIS A 41 -10.16 4.59 -1.37
CA HIS A 41 -10.27 4.13 -2.76
C HIS A 41 -9.76 5.18 -3.76
N SER A 42 -10.00 6.47 -3.45
CA SER A 42 -9.46 7.58 -4.25
C SER A 42 -7.93 7.64 -4.27
N SER A 43 -7.26 7.32 -3.17
CA SER A 43 -5.79 7.30 -3.10
C SER A 43 -5.21 6.10 -3.84
N GLN A 44 -5.83 4.92 -3.73
CA GLN A 44 -5.43 3.75 -4.49
C GLN A 44 -5.47 4.04 -6.00
N GLN A 45 -6.55 4.65 -6.50
CA GLN A 45 -6.68 5.03 -7.89
C GLN A 45 -5.68 6.12 -8.32
N ALA A 46 -5.56 7.19 -7.54
CA ALA A 46 -4.70 8.32 -7.88
C ALA A 46 -3.19 7.96 -7.92
N LEU A 47 -2.80 6.93 -7.17
CA LEU A 47 -1.44 6.40 -7.13
C LEU A 47 -1.26 5.16 -8.01
N GLU A 48 -2.32 4.73 -8.71
CA GLU A 48 -2.34 3.59 -9.62
C GLU A 48 -1.76 2.31 -8.97
N LEU A 49 -2.09 2.08 -7.68
CA LEU A 49 -1.51 0.96 -6.94
C LEU A 49 -2.04 -0.37 -7.49
N VAL A 50 -1.15 -1.16 -8.07
CA VAL A 50 -1.43 -2.47 -8.63
C VAL A 50 -0.42 -3.49 -8.11
N LYS A 51 -0.78 -4.77 -8.18
CA LYS A 51 0.16 -5.86 -7.91
C LYS A 51 1.32 -5.79 -8.92
N GLY A 52 2.55 -5.75 -8.43
CA GLY A 52 3.76 -5.67 -9.27
C GLY A 52 4.99 -5.22 -8.50
#